data_AF-A0A705SII1-F1
#
_entry.id   AF-A0A705SII1-F1
#
_cell.length_a   1.000
_cell.length_b   1.000
_cell.length_c   1.000
_cell.angle_alpha   90.00
_cell.angle_beta   90.00
_cell.angle_gamma   90.00
#
_symmetry.space_group_name_H-M   'P 1'
#
loop_
_entity.id
_entity.type
_entity.pdbx_description
1 polymer ?
#
loop_
_entity_poly.entity_id
_entity_poly.type
_entity_poly.pdbx_seq_one_letter_code
_entity_poly.pdbx_strand_id
1 'polypeptide(L)'
;GRIDSQTAGGKAPIGVASVAKRHHVPVIGIAGVLGDGVEVVHRHGIDAVFSILPRLAPLPEVLANGEQNLYHSACNIARVIKLGQDIGTR
;
A
#
# COMPACT_ATOMS: atom_id res chain seq x y z
N GLY A 1 -6.52 -5.66 -6.26
CA GLY A 1 -6.61 -6.53 -5.06
C GLY A 1 -7.16 -5.75 -3.87
N ARG A 2 -7.65 -6.45 -2.84
CA ARG A 2 -8.09 -5.85 -1.57
C ARG A 2 -7.11 -6.21 -0.45
N ILE A 3 -6.78 -5.25 0.41
CA ILE A 3 -6.11 -5.51 1.69
C ILE A 3 -7.12 -5.23 2.80
N ASP A 4 -7.30 -6.18 3.71
CA ASP A 4 -8.28 -6.16 4.80
C ASP A 4 -7.74 -6.96 6.00
N SER A 5 -8.51 -7.03 7.08
CA SER A 5 -8.17 -7.82 8.27
C SER A 5 -7.85 -9.31 7.98
N GLN A 6 -8.43 -9.90 6.93
CA GLN A 6 -8.14 -11.29 6.52
C GLN A 6 -6.76 -11.42 5.85
N THR A 7 -6.15 -10.32 5.43
CA THR A 7 -4.81 -10.33 4.84
C THR A 7 -3.76 -10.70 5.88
N ALA A 8 -3.99 -10.40 7.17
CA ALA A 8 -3.15 -10.78 8.31
C ALA A 8 -2.97 -12.30 8.49
N GLY A 9 -3.89 -13.11 7.95
CA GLY A 9 -3.88 -14.58 8.08
C GLY A 9 -2.79 -15.31 7.29
N GLY A 10 -1.64 -14.67 7.03
CA GLY A 10 -0.50 -15.29 6.34
C GLY A 10 -0.58 -15.29 4.81
N LYS A 11 -1.31 -14.35 4.20
CA LYS A 11 -1.36 -14.19 2.74
C LYS A 11 -0.06 -13.57 2.18
N ALA A 12 0.09 -13.57 0.85
CA ALA A 12 1.29 -13.12 0.15
C ALA A 12 1.87 -11.76 0.62
N PRO A 13 1.07 -10.70 0.86
CA PRO A 13 1.62 -9.42 1.35
C PRO A 13 2.30 -9.52 2.71
N ILE A 14 1.77 -10.34 3.62
CA ILE A 14 2.32 -10.56 4.96
C ILE A 14 3.61 -11.38 4.90
N GLY A 15 3.68 -12.36 4.00
CA GLY A 15 4.90 -13.12 3.76
C GLY A 15 6.05 -12.22 3.34
N VAL A 16 5.81 -11.35 2.35
CA VAL A 16 6.80 -10.36 1.89
C VAL A 16 7.21 -9.42 3.02
N ALA A 17 6.24 -8.87 3.76
CA ALA A 17 6.51 -7.96 4.88
C ALA A 17 7.31 -8.64 6.00
N SER A 18 7.00 -9.89 6.32
CA SER A 18 7.72 -10.65 7.34
C SER A 18 9.18 -10.88 6.96
N VAL A 19 9.49 -11.09 5.67
CA VAL A 19 10.86 -11.23 5.19
C VAL A 19 11.57 -9.88 5.25
N ALA A 20 10.98 -8.82 4.69
CA ALA A 20 11.55 -7.48 4.70
C ALA A 20 11.89 -6.99 6.11
N LYS A 21 11.03 -7.27 7.10
CA LYS A 21 11.24 -6.94 8.51
C LYS A 21 12.50 -7.57 9.08
N ARG A 22 12.85 -8.81 8.70
CA ARG A 22 14.10 -9.48 9.14
C ARG A 22 15.35 -8.77 8.62
N HIS A 23 15.22 -8.05 7.50
CA HIS A 23 16.29 -7.28 6.88
C HIS A 23 16.21 -5.78 7.18
N HIS A 24 15.31 -5.34 8.06
CA HIS A 24 15.09 -3.92 8.39
C HIS A 24 14.77 -3.05 7.16
N VAL A 25 14.08 -3.63 6.16
CA VAL A 25 13.66 -2.93 4.96
C VAL A 25 12.22 -2.42 5.15
N PRO A 26 11.95 -1.11 4.96
CA PRO A 26 10.60 -0.57 5.08
C PRO A 26 9.70 -1.05 3.94
N VAL A 27 8.41 -1.25 4.23
CA VAL A 27 7.43 -1.83 3.31
C VAL A 27 6.20 -0.94 3.19
N ILE A 28 5.85 -0.60 1.94
CA ILE A 28 4.60 0.09 1.62
C ILE A 28 3.71 -0.85 0.82
N GLY A 29 2.49 -1.09 1.32
CA GLY A 29 1.45 -1.84 0.61
C GLY A 29 0.61 -0.94 -0.29
N ILE A 30 0.40 -1.33 -1.54
CA ILE A 30 -0.49 -0.64 -2.47
C ILE A 30 -1.57 -1.62 -2.93
N ALA A 31 -2.84 -1.23 -2.78
CA ALA A 31 -3.97 -2.09 -3.10
C ALA A 31 -5.05 -1.35 -3.90
N GLY A 32 -5.89 -2.14 -4.57
CA GLY A 32 -7.12 -1.64 -5.20
C GLY A 32 -7.97 -0.91 -4.17
N VAL A 33 -8.40 -1.64 -3.14
CA VAL A 33 -9.23 -1.12 -2.05
C VAL A 33 -8.68 -1.57 -0.70
N LEU A 34 -8.88 -0.75 0.32
CA LEU A 34 -8.66 -1.11 1.72
C LEU A 34 -10.01 -1.48 2.32
N GLY A 35 -10.07 -2.61 3.00
CA GLY A 35 -11.24 -3.08 3.72
C GLY A 35 -11.10 -2.91 5.22
N ASP A 36 -12.12 -3.34 5.96
CA ASP A 36 -12.19 -3.17 7.39
C ASP A 36 -11.03 -3.88 8.13
N GLY A 37 -10.47 -3.17 9.12
CA GLY A 37 -9.38 -3.66 9.95
C GLY A 37 -8.05 -3.79 9.21
N VAL A 38 -7.85 -3.05 8.11
CA VAL A 38 -6.59 -3.01 7.35
C VAL A 38 -5.40 -2.66 8.24
N GLU A 39 -5.60 -1.89 9.31
CA GLU A 39 -4.57 -1.41 10.24
C GLU A 39 -3.79 -2.56 10.91
N VAL A 40 -4.36 -3.76 10.96
CA VAL A 40 -3.68 -4.96 11.47
C VAL A 40 -2.36 -5.23 10.73
N VAL A 41 -2.27 -4.86 9.45
CA VAL A 41 -1.07 -5.11 8.62
C VAL A 41 0.18 -4.44 9.18
N HIS A 42 0.03 -3.34 9.93
CA HIS A 42 1.15 -2.65 10.57
C HIS A 42 1.85 -3.53 11.61
N ARG A 43 1.10 -4.37 12.32
CA ARG A 43 1.68 -5.33 13.28
C ARG A 43 2.53 -6.40 12.58
N HIS A 44 2.29 -6.62 11.29
CA HIS A 44 2.95 -7.63 10.47
C HIS A 44 4.09 -7.07 9.60
N GLY A 45 4.51 -5.81 9.80
CA GLY A 45 5.68 -5.23 9.14
C GLY A 45 5.38 -4.50 7.83
N ILE A 46 4.12 -4.15 7.56
CA ILE A 46 3.78 -3.17 6.51
C ILE A 46 3.74 -1.79 7.17
N ASP A 47 4.68 -0.90 6.85
CA ASP A 47 4.81 0.40 7.51
C ASP A 47 3.75 1.41 7.05
N ALA A 48 3.30 1.32 5.80
CA ALA A 48 2.22 2.15 5.26
C ALA A 48 1.37 1.38 4.25
N VAL A 49 0.11 1.78 4.09
CA VAL A 49 -0.81 1.15 3.14
C VAL A 49 -1.68 2.19 2.42
N PHE A 50 -1.87 2.03 1.11
CA PHE A 50 -2.61 2.97 0.27
C PHE A 50 -3.59 2.25 -0.66
N SER A 51 -4.77 2.85 -0.85
CA SER A 51 -5.66 2.52 -1.97
C SER A 51 -5.23 3.27 -3.23
N ILE A 52 -5.37 2.63 -4.40
CA ILE A 52 -5.16 3.28 -5.69
C ILE A 52 -6.38 4.09 -6.16
N LEU A 53 -7.55 3.97 -5.52
CA LEU A 53 -8.76 4.63 -6.01
C LEU A 53 -8.67 6.15 -5.80
N PRO A 54 -8.73 6.96 -6.87
CA PRO A 54 -8.73 8.42 -6.73
C PRO A 54 -10.11 8.97 -6.36
N ARG A 55 -11.17 8.21 -6.66
CA ARG A 55 -12.58 8.56 -6.39
C ARG A 55 -13.44 7.31 -6.39
N LEU A 56 -14.67 7.46 -5.90
CA LEU A 56 -15.71 6.44 -6.08
C LEU A 56 -16.09 6.34 -7.57
N ALA A 57 -16.19 5.11 -8.06
CA ALA A 57 -16.57 4.80 -9.44
C ALA A 57 -17.17 3.38 -9.51
N PRO A 58 -17.99 3.07 -10.53
CA PRO A 58 -18.44 1.72 -10.79
C PRO A 58 -17.27 0.74 -11.00
N LEU A 59 -17.46 -0.53 -10.60
CA LEU A 59 -16.41 -1.54 -10.69
C LEU A 59 -15.78 -1.68 -12.10
N PRO A 60 -16.54 -1.68 -13.21
CA PRO A 60 -15.94 -1.76 -14.55
C PRO A 60 -14.97 -0.61 -14.84
N GLU A 61 -15.31 0.60 -14.41
CA GLU A 61 -14.46 1.79 -14.59
C GLU A 61 -13.22 1.72 -13.71
N VAL A 62 -13.36 1.25 -12.47
CA VAL A 62 -12.23 1.01 -11.56
C VAL A 62 -11.24 0.02 -12.14
N LEU A 63 -11.73 -1.09 -12.70
CA LEU A 63 -10.89 -2.12 -13.29
C LEU A 63 -10.21 -1.63 -14.58
N ALA A 64 -10.95 -0.93 -15.44
CA ALA A 64 -10.41 -0.36 -16.68
C ALA A 64 -9.28 0.65 -16.43
N ASN A 65 -9.36 1.42 -15.34
CA ASN A 65 -8.35 2.43 -14.97
C ASN A 65 -7.31 1.92 -13.95
N GLY A 66 -7.31 0.62 -13.62
CA GLY A 66 -6.49 0.08 -12.54
C GLY A 66 -4.99 0.34 -12.69
N GLU A 67 -4.47 0.21 -13.91
CA GLU A 67 -3.06 0.47 -14.22
C GLU A 67 -2.69 1.95 -14.01
N GLN A 68 -3.48 2.86 -14.59
CA GLN A 68 -3.24 4.31 -14.47
C GLN A 68 -3.33 4.77 -13.01
N ASN A 69 -4.32 4.26 -12.28
CA ASN A 69 -4.52 4.54 -10.86
C ASN A 69 -3.32 4.06 -10.03
N LEU A 70 -2.84 2.84 -10.27
CA LEU A 70 -1.66 2.30 -9.61
C LEU A 70 -0.41 3.14 -9.89
N TYR A 71 -0.18 3.51 -11.16
CA TYR A 71 0.94 4.34 -11.58
C TYR A 71 0.93 5.69 -10.84
N HIS A 72 -0.20 6.40 -10.84
CA HIS A 72 -0.32 7.69 -10.17
C HIS A 72 -0.10 7.59 -8.66
N SER A 73 -0.70 6.60 -8.00
CA SER A 73 -0.51 6.39 -6.57
C SER A 73 0.95 6.08 -6.23
N ALA A 74 1.61 5.22 -7.00
CA ALA A 74 3.03 4.90 -6.80
C ALA A 74 3.93 6.14 -7.00
N CYS A 75 3.70 6.94 -8.05
CA CYS A 75 4.44 8.18 -8.28
C CYS A 75 4.25 9.18 -7.13
N ASN A 76 3.04 9.32 -6.60
CA ASN A 76 2.78 10.23 -5.49
C ASN A 76 3.43 9.75 -4.18
N ILE A 77 3.39 8.45 -3.90
CA ILE A 77 4.13 7.86 -2.77
C ILE A 77 5.63 8.14 -2.91
N ALA A 78 6.20 7.93 -4.09
CA ALA A 78 7.62 8.23 -4.33
C ALA A 78 7.98 9.71 -4.13
N ARG A 79 7.09 10.64 -4.56
CA ARG A 79 7.25 12.08 -4.30
C ARG A 79 7.21 12.41 -2.81
N VAL A 80 6.33 11.77 -2.04
CA VAL A 80 6.27 11.94 -0.58
C VAL A 80 7.54 11.43 0.09
N ILE A 81 8.08 10.29 -0.34
CA ILE A 81 9.37 9.78 0.17
C ILE A 81 10.49 10.78 -0.11
N LYS A 82 10.58 11.30 -1.34
CA LYS A 82 11.57 12.32 -1.70
C LYS A 82 11.42 13.58 -0.85
N LEU A 83 10.18 14.07 -0.68
CA LEU A 83 9.89 15.22 0.18
C LEU A 83 10.36 14.98 1.63
N GLY A 84 10.15 13.77 2.16
CA GLY A 84 10.62 13.40 3.50
C GLY A 84 12.14 13.43 3.64
N GLN A 85 12.88 13.03 2.60
CA GLN A 85 14.34 13.13 2.56
C GLN A 85 14.82 14.60 2.55
N ASP A 86 14.12 15.45 1.81
CA ASP A 86 14.41 16.89 1.74
C ASP A 86 14.13 17.61 3.07
N ILE A 87 13.12 17.15 3.83
CA ILE A 87 12.82 17.68 5.18
C ILE A 87 13.91 17.26 6.16
N GLY A 88 14.33 15.99 6.15
CA GLY A 88 15.34 15.47 7.09
C GLY A 88 16.77 15.95 6.84
N THR A 89 17.02 16.66 5.74
CA THR A 89 18.33 17.23 5.36
C THR A 89 18.44 18.74 5.60
N ARG A 90 17.35 19.38 6.04
CA ARG A 90 17.33 20.78 6.49
C ARG A 90 17.43 20.85 8.01
#